data_AF-A0AAD1DA97-F1
#
_entry.id   AF-A0AAD1DA97-F1
#
_cell.length_a   1.000
_cell.length_b   1.000
_cell.length_c   1.000
_cell.angle_alpha   90.00
_cell.angle_beta   90.00
_cell.angle_gamma   90.00
#
_symmetry.space_group_name_H-M   'P 1'
#
loop_
_entity.id
_entity.type
_entity.pdbx_description
1 polymer ?
#
loop_
_entity_poly.entity_id
_entity_poly.type
_entity_poly.pdbx_seq_one_letter_code
_entity_poly.pdbx_strand_id
1 'polypeptide(L)'
;MREKFKTLRDKFKDKTSNLFHKLNSIQKDYYTKTLPKACKDVFTLGSSKSYPMTLNFNKGFCVGLYKGLNSLKPTYYDAPLSTLIIAPPGSGKTAAVAVPNLLNVPSSCVVLDIKGELFDLTAGYRQQVLKNKIFVFDPLGNDNTLKFNPFDKRIVEKLDFNRKRRLVDEVGNTIFAEDGANKDPHWTQQAKNLFVFYALYDLCVHNTSTFFEIASAPIKNYVPLINPQSRFYTELYECQSSDNGFIKENGRYMAKVENGVKKMKPNVNVELLWYKQVAEQVHTDPENPKNYDGSVNHLEKDDQGNIIMKEGMLDPIIRNEANKWAKANDKEFASIKSVYSRFMQVFTSYQVKSATDSMSFEYEDLRADNISLYSEVPNR
;
A
#
# COMPACT_ATOMS: atom_id res chain seq x y z
N MET A 1 39.12 -59.09 22.58
CA MET A 1 37.76 -59.08 21.99
C MET A 1 37.68 -58.60 20.53
N ARG A 2 38.73 -57.98 19.93
CA ARG A 2 38.75 -57.58 18.51
C ARG A 2 39.26 -58.64 17.52
N GLU A 3 40.04 -59.64 17.97
CA GLU A 3 40.54 -60.71 17.09
C GLU A 3 39.54 -61.83 16.80
N LYS A 4 38.65 -62.17 17.75
CA LYS A 4 37.58 -63.18 17.54
C LYS A 4 36.52 -62.73 16.52
N PHE A 5 36.34 -61.43 16.29
CA PHE A 5 35.41 -60.90 15.29
C PHE A 5 35.95 -60.95 13.86
N LYS A 6 37.27 -60.89 13.68
CA LYS A 6 37.91 -60.94 12.36
C LYS A 6 37.79 -62.34 11.75
N THR A 7 38.05 -63.38 12.55
CA THR A 7 37.92 -64.79 12.17
C THR A 7 36.49 -65.24 11.88
N LEU A 8 35.48 -64.67 12.55
CA LEU A 8 34.06 -64.90 12.24
C LEU A 8 33.64 -64.25 10.92
N ARG A 9 34.10 -63.02 10.64
CA ARG A 9 33.83 -62.30 9.40
C ARG A 9 34.46 -62.98 8.18
N ASP A 10 35.67 -63.53 8.35
CA ASP A 10 36.38 -64.24 7.29
C ASP A 10 35.76 -65.64 7.04
N LYS A 11 35.33 -66.37 8.09
CA LYS A 11 34.53 -67.60 7.94
C LYS A 11 33.16 -67.39 7.30
N PHE A 12 32.54 -66.23 7.49
CA PHE A 12 31.27 -65.86 6.84
C PHE A 12 31.46 -65.47 5.37
N LYS A 13 32.56 -64.78 5.02
CA LYS A 13 32.90 -64.45 3.63
C LYS A 13 33.10 -65.69 2.76
N ASP A 14 33.79 -66.70 3.29
CA ASP A 14 34.11 -67.92 2.52
C ASP A 14 32.91 -68.85 2.32
N LYS A 15 31.95 -68.84 3.25
CA LYS A 15 30.67 -69.57 3.08
C LYS A 15 29.66 -68.83 2.20
N THR A 16 29.69 -67.49 2.17
CA THR A 16 28.76 -66.70 1.35
C THR A 16 29.21 -66.60 -0.11
N SER A 17 30.51 -66.53 -0.39
CA SER A 17 31.03 -66.49 -1.78
C SER A 17 30.58 -67.72 -2.60
N ASN A 18 30.58 -68.90 -2.00
CA ASN A 18 30.08 -70.15 -2.60
C ASN A 18 28.55 -70.22 -2.70
N LEU A 19 27.82 -69.46 -1.87
CA LEU A 19 26.35 -69.39 -1.94
C LEU A 19 25.91 -68.53 -3.14
N PHE A 20 26.59 -67.39 -3.38
CA PHE A 20 26.27 -66.46 -4.47
C PHE A 20 26.58 -66.98 -5.88
N HIS A 21 27.40 -68.04 -6.00
CA HIS A 21 27.71 -68.68 -7.28
C HIS A 21 26.62 -69.65 -7.76
N LYS A 22 25.68 -70.04 -6.89
CA LYS A 22 24.54 -70.92 -7.20
C LYS A 22 23.19 -70.20 -7.33
N LEU A 23 23.16 -68.88 -7.12
CA LEU A 23 21.93 -68.09 -7.21
C LEU A 23 21.68 -67.67 -8.66
N ASN A 24 20.45 -67.82 -9.12
CA ASN A 24 20.04 -67.32 -10.43
C ASN A 24 20.01 -65.77 -10.45
N SER A 25 20.00 -65.17 -11.63
CA SER A 25 20.19 -63.72 -11.83
C SER A 25 19.24 -62.86 -10.99
N ILE A 26 18.00 -63.31 -10.82
CA ILE A 26 16.94 -62.63 -10.04
C ILE A 26 17.29 -62.61 -8.55
N GLN A 27 17.76 -63.73 -8.00
CA GLN A 27 18.19 -63.80 -6.59
C GLN A 27 19.43 -62.95 -6.35
N LYS A 28 20.36 -62.91 -7.32
CA LYS A 28 21.56 -62.08 -7.23
C LYS A 28 21.21 -60.59 -7.21
N ASP A 29 20.26 -60.15 -8.04
CA ASP A 29 19.78 -58.76 -8.04
C ASP A 29 19.03 -58.41 -6.74
N TYR A 30 18.24 -59.34 -6.20
CA TYR A 30 17.58 -59.14 -4.91
C TYR A 30 18.60 -58.89 -3.79
N TYR A 31 19.63 -59.71 -3.64
CA TYR A 31 20.59 -59.56 -2.53
C TYR A 31 21.64 -58.45 -2.74
N THR A 32 21.95 -58.07 -3.98
CA THR A 32 22.98 -57.05 -4.27
C THR A 32 22.42 -55.66 -4.52
N LYS A 33 21.17 -55.53 -5.01
CA LYS A 33 20.57 -54.22 -5.32
C LYS A 33 19.35 -53.95 -4.44
N THR A 34 18.42 -54.91 -4.34
CA THR A 34 17.14 -54.70 -3.65
C THR A 34 17.29 -54.75 -2.13
N LEU A 35 18.06 -55.68 -1.58
CA LEU A 35 18.25 -55.86 -0.15
C LEU A 35 19.09 -54.73 0.47
N PRO A 36 20.18 -54.23 -0.13
CA PRO A 36 20.86 -53.06 0.38
C PRO A 36 20.00 -51.80 0.29
N LYS A 37 19.15 -51.66 -0.74
CA LYS A 37 18.20 -50.55 -0.88
C LYS A 37 17.07 -50.66 0.15
N ALA A 38 16.47 -51.83 0.32
CA ALA A 38 15.46 -52.11 1.34
C ALA A 38 16.03 -52.00 2.76
N CYS A 39 17.27 -52.44 3.00
CA CYS A 39 17.95 -52.20 4.26
C CYS A 39 18.30 -50.72 4.44
N LYS A 40 18.68 -49.98 3.40
CA LYS A 40 18.86 -48.53 3.46
C LYS A 40 17.53 -47.83 3.76
N ASP A 41 16.42 -48.33 3.23
CA ASP A 41 15.06 -47.84 3.45
C ASP A 41 14.52 -48.22 4.86
N VAL A 42 14.93 -49.38 5.39
CA VAL A 42 14.61 -49.85 6.76
C VAL A 42 15.52 -49.21 7.82
N PHE A 43 16.79 -48.89 7.47
CA PHE A 43 17.72 -48.13 8.33
C PHE A 43 17.54 -46.62 8.19
N THR A 44 16.94 -46.13 7.11
CA THR A 44 16.09 -44.94 7.18
C THR A 44 14.77 -45.35 7.82
N LEU A 45 14.86 -45.84 9.06
CA LEU A 45 13.78 -45.70 10.03
C LEU A 45 13.27 -44.28 9.84
N GLY A 46 12.09 -44.19 9.21
CA GLY A 46 11.40 -42.98 8.83
C GLY A 46 11.03 -42.21 10.08
N SER A 47 12.04 -41.70 10.74
CA SER A 47 11.96 -40.71 11.77
C SER A 47 11.69 -39.42 11.00
N SER A 48 10.44 -39.22 10.58
CA SER A 48 10.02 -37.84 10.39
C SER A 48 10.10 -37.24 11.79
N LYS A 49 11.13 -36.43 12.03
CA LYS A 49 11.09 -35.50 13.16
C LYS A 49 10.05 -34.48 12.78
N SER A 50 8.79 -34.79 13.10
CA SER A 50 7.75 -33.79 13.26
C SER A 50 8.17 -32.94 14.46
N TYR A 51 8.83 -31.82 14.19
CA TYR A 51 9.02 -30.81 15.22
C TYR A 51 7.64 -30.21 15.48
N PRO A 52 7.25 -29.98 16.75
CA PRO A 52 5.93 -29.45 17.12
C PRO A 52 5.59 -28.04 16.57
N MET A 53 6.37 -27.51 15.60
CA MET A 53 6.22 -26.18 15.00
C MET A 53 6.65 -26.12 13.52
N THR A 54 6.35 -27.14 12.68
CA THR A 54 6.62 -27.13 11.21
C THR A 54 8.01 -26.62 10.79
N LEU A 55 9.02 -26.76 11.65
CA LEU A 55 10.37 -26.22 11.43
C LEU A 55 11.08 -27.02 10.35
N ASN A 56 11.86 -26.32 9.52
CA ASN A 56 12.66 -26.92 8.46
C ASN A 56 14.14 -26.45 8.52
N PHE A 57 15.01 -27.04 7.69
CA PHE A 57 16.45 -26.72 7.65
C PHE A 57 16.91 -26.19 6.29
N ASN A 58 15.97 -25.78 5.44
CA ASN A 58 16.22 -25.43 4.05
C ASN A 58 16.05 -23.92 3.80
N LYS A 59 14.85 -23.38 4.09
CA LYS A 59 14.49 -22.00 3.73
C LYS A 59 13.41 -21.46 4.65
N GLY A 60 13.30 -20.13 4.69
CA GLY A 60 12.27 -19.41 5.43
C GLY A 60 12.88 -18.39 6.38
N PHE A 61 12.11 -18.00 7.38
CA PHE A 61 12.57 -17.14 8.46
C PHE A 61 13.47 -17.94 9.40
N CYS A 62 14.73 -17.54 9.54
CA CYS A 62 15.68 -18.17 10.44
C CYS A 62 15.29 -17.89 11.90
N VAL A 63 14.97 -18.96 12.63
CA VAL A 63 14.56 -18.89 14.05
C VAL A 63 15.68 -19.27 15.02
N GLY A 64 16.78 -19.82 14.52
CA GLY A 64 17.94 -20.15 15.35
C GLY A 64 18.79 -21.28 14.79
N LEU A 65 19.65 -21.84 15.64
CA LEU A 65 20.55 -22.94 15.29
C LEU A 65 20.15 -24.21 16.05
N TYR A 66 19.93 -25.30 15.32
CA TYR A 66 19.76 -26.63 15.90
C TYR A 66 21.11 -27.28 16.15
N LYS A 67 21.36 -27.65 17.41
CA LYS A 67 22.58 -28.36 17.82
C LYS A 67 22.41 -29.87 17.61
N GLY A 68 23.03 -30.39 16.57
CA GLY A 68 23.20 -31.83 16.35
C GLY A 68 24.42 -32.38 17.09
N LEU A 69 24.73 -33.68 16.88
CA LEU A 69 25.87 -34.33 17.54
C LEU A 69 27.20 -33.60 17.29
N ASN A 70 27.47 -33.15 16.05
CA ASN A 70 28.74 -32.51 15.65
C ASN A 70 28.54 -31.28 14.74
N SER A 71 27.34 -30.67 14.69
CA SER A 71 27.08 -29.53 13.80
C SER A 71 26.00 -28.61 14.35
N LEU A 72 26.17 -27.31 14.15
CA LEU A 72 25.10 -26.32 14.26
C LEU A 72 24.48 -26.12 12.88
N LYS A 73 23.16 -26.25 12.80
CA LYS A 73 22.42 -26.05 11.54
C LYS A 73 21.38 -24.94 11.69
N PRO A 74 21.33 -23.95 10.78
CA PRO A 74 20.24 -22.98 10.75
C PRO A 74 18.90 -23.68 10.63
N THR A 75 17.95 -23.24 11.44
CA THR A 75 16.59 -23.76 11.49
C THR A 75 15.64 -22.65 11.08
N TYR A 76 14.70 -22.99 10.22
CA TYR A 76 13.81 -22.06 9.56
C TYR A 76 12.36 -22.37 9.85
N TYR A 77 11.55 -21.34 9.67
CA TYR A 77 10.11 -21.40 9.68
C TYR A 77 9.59 -20.75 8.40
N ASP A 78 8.90 -21.51 7.57
CA ASP A 78 8.41 -21.09 6.24
C ASP A 78 6.89 -21.05 6.14
N ALA A 79 6.17 -21.28 7.24
CA ALA A 79 4.73 -21.07 7.27
C ALA A 79 4.40 -19.56 7.24
N PRO A 80 3.29 -19.17 6.61
CA PRO A 80 2.88 -17.77 6.47
C PRO A 80 2.23 -17.23 7.77
N LEU A 81 2.90 -17.40 8.91
CA LEU A 81 2.47 -16.91 10.21
C LEU A 81 3.45 -15.87 10.74
N SER A 82 2.92 -14.91 11.50
CA SER A 82 3.71 -13.84 12.11
C SER A 82 4.65 -14.38 13.18
N THR A 83 5.87 -13.84 13.24
CA THR A 83 6.86 -14.16 14.28
C THR A 83 7.05 -12.96 15.20
N LEU A 84 6.90 -13.17 16.51
CA LEU A 84 7.17 -12.17 17.54
C LEU A 84 8.47 -12.50 18.27
N ILE A 85 9.40 -11.55 18.28
CA ILE A 85 10.69 -11.68 18.99
C ILE A 85 10.65 -10.80 20.24
N ILE A 86 10.76 -11.43 21.41
CA ILE A 86 10.79 -10.72 22.69
C ILE A 86 12.22 -10.81 23.23
N ALA A 87 12.89 -9.67 23.37
CA ALA A 87 14.25 -9.62 23.89
C ALA A 87 14.52 -8.26 24.59
N PRO A 88 15.22 -8.23 25.74
CA PRO A 88 15.60 -6.98 26.41
C PRO A 88 16.46 -6.07 25.54
N PRO A 89 16.53 -4.75 25.81
CA PRO A 89 17.54 -3.88 25.20
C PRO A 89 18.96 -4.42 25.40
N GLY A 90 19.82 -4.31 24.39
CA GLY A 90 21.19 -4.82 24.44
C GLY A 90 21.37 -6.34 24.25
N SER A 91 20.28 -7.11 24.15
CA SER A 91 20.32 -8.58 23.94
C SER A 91 20.79 -9.03 22.54
N GLY A 92 21.06 -8.09 21.63
CA GLY A 92 21.50 -8.40 20.28
C GLY A 92 20.39 -8.79 19.30
N LYS A 93 19.12 -8.44 19.52
CA LYS A 93 18.00 -8.73 18.59
C LYS A 93 18.30 -8.39 17.11
N THR A 94 18.99 -7.28 16.89
CA THR A 94 19.43 -6.83 15.55
C THR A 94 20.44 -7.81 14.95
N ALA A 95 21.52 -8.09 15.68
CA ALA A 95 22.62 -8.94 15.22
C ALA A 95 22.26 -10.43 15.15
N ALA A 96 21.41 -10.91 16.04
CA ALA A 96 21.05 -12.33 16.16
C ALA A 96 19.85 -12.72 15.30
N VAL A 97 18.96 -11.78 14.94
CA VAL A 97 17.74 -12.11 14.20
C VAL A 97 17.54 -11.25 12.96
N ALA A 98 17.54 -9.92 13.08
CA ALA A 98 17.22 -9.04 11.93
C ALA A 98 18.26 -9.16 10.81
N VAL A 99 19.55 -8.97 11.12
CA VAL A 99 20.64 -9.04 10.13
C VAL A 99 20.74 -10.44 9.51
N PRO A 100 20.78 -11.56 10.27
CA PRO A 100 20.83 -12.89 9.66
C PRO A 100 19.64 -13.19 8.75
N ASN A 101 18.42 -12.73 9.09
CA ASN A 101 17.26 -12.92 8.23
C ASN A 101 17.34 -12.08 6.95
N LEU A 102 17.73 -10.81 7.05
CA LEU A 102 17.91 -9.94 5.88
C LEU A 102 19.04 -10.42 4.95
N LEU A 103 20.04 -11.15 5.46
CA LEU A 103 21.09 -11.75 4.65
C LEU A 103 20.74 -13.14 4.09
N ASN A 104 19.64 -13.75 4.53
CA ASN A 104 19.28 -15.13 4.16
C ASN A 104 17.99 -15.22 3.34
N VAL A 105 16.98 -14.42 3.65
CA VAL A 105 15.68 -14.44 2.97
C VAL A 105 15.82 -13.75 1.61
N PRO A 106 15.74 -14.47 0.47
CA PRO A 106 15.94 -13.87 -0.85
C PRO A 106 14.75 -13.05 -1.33
N SER A 107 13.56 -13.33 -0.79
CA SER A 107 12.30 -12.67 -1.11
C SER A 107 12.31 -11.19 -0.75
N SER A 108 11.33 -10.47 -1.31
CA SER A 108 11.08 -9.07 -0.99
C SER A 108 10.94 -8.82 0.52
N CYS A 109 11.49 -7.71 0.98
CA CYS A 109 11.47 -7.29 2.38
C CYS A 109 11.11 -5.81 2.49
N VAL A 110 10.18 -5.48 3.39
CA VAL A 110 9.90 -4.11 3.83
C VAL A 110 10.45 -3.98 5.24
N VAL A 111 11.46 -3.14 5.41
CA VAL A 111 12.26 -3.01 6.64
C VAL A 111 12.02 -1.62 7.22
N LEU A 112 11.43 -1.57 8.42
CA LEU A 112 11.36 -0.34 9.19
C LEU A 112 12.69 -0.14 9.93
N ASP A 113 13.53 0.74 9.41
CA ASP A 113 14.90 0.97 9.88
C ASP A 113 15.12 2.42 10.32
N ILE A 114 14.53 2.77 11.46
CA ILE A 114 14.60 4.13 12.02
C ILE A 114 16.05 4.65 12.17
N LYS A 115 17.04 3.76 12.33
CA LYS A 115 18.43 4.14 12.55
C LYS A 115 19.34 4.05 11.32
N GLY A 116 18.90 3.39 10.24
CA GLY A 116 19.73 3.08 9.07
C GLY A 116 20.74 1.92 9.26
N GLU A 117 20.87 1.36 10.48
CA GLU A 117 21.85 0.32 10.79
C GLU A 117 21.62 -0.97 9.99
N LEU A 118 20.36 -1.31 9.67
CA LEU A 118 20.04 -2.50 8.88
C LEU A 118 20.36 -2.28 7.40
N PHE A 119 20.07 -1.09 6.88
CA PHE A 119 20.44 -0.71 5.51
C PHE A 119 21.95 -0.86 5.31
N ASP A 120 22.75 -0.18 6.15
CA ASP A 120 24.22 -0.19 6.08
C ASP A 120 24.81 -1.61 6.11
N LEU A 121 24.27 -2.48 6.97
CA LEU A 121 24.78 -3.83 7.15
C LEU A 121 24.33 -4.81 6.07
N THR A 122 23.19 -4.59 5.41
CA THR A 122 22.52 -5.65 4.63
C THR A 122 22.21 -5.29 3.19
N ALA A 123 22.01 -4.02 2.86
CA ALA A 123 21.56 -3.60 1.52
C ALA A 123 22.52 -4.03 0.41
N GLY A 124 23.84 -3.86 0.62
CA GLY A 124 24.86 -4.25 -0.34
C GLY A 124 24.87 -5.76 -0.63
N TYR A 125 24.77 -6.59 0.40
CA TYR A 125 24.69 -8.05 0.23
C TYR A 125 23.39 -8.46 -0.46
N ARG A 126 22.26 -7.87 -0.05
CA ARG A 126 20.96 -8.15 -0.68
C ARG A 126 20.97 -7.79 -2.16
N GLN A 127 21.59 -6.68 -2.55
CA GLN A 127 21.75 -6.28 -3.94
C GLN A 127 22.68 -7.23 -4.72
N GLN A 128 23.89 -7.48 -4.20
CA GLN A 128 24.94 -8.15 -4.95
C GLN A 128 24.77 -9.68 -4.95
N VAL A 129 24.34 -10.26 -3.84
CA VAL A 129 24.26 -11.72 -3.65
C VAL A 129 22.83 -12.21 -3.84
N LEU A 130 21.86 -11.61 -3.15
CA LEU A 130 20.44 -12.01 -3.28
C LEU A 130 19.73 -11.39 -4.50
N LYS A 131 20.44 -10.56 -5.28
CA LYS A 131 19.93 -9.91 -6.50
C LYS A 131 18.65 -9.11 -6.27
N ASN A 132 18.53 -8.49 -5.11
CA ASN A 132 17.40 -7.63 -4.79
C ASN A 132 17.57 -6.22 -5.40
N LYS A 133 16.47 -5.64 -5.88
CA LYS A 133 16.38 -4.19 -6.09
C LYS A 133 16.29 -3.53 -4.71
N ILE A 134 17.08 -2.49 -4.47
CA ILE A 134 17.11 -1.80 -3.17
C ILE A 134 16.46 -0.43 -3.32
N PHE A 135 15.53 -0.12 -2.42
CA PHE A 135 14.90 1.17 -2.27
C PHE A 135 15.06 1.69 -0.84
N VAL A 136 15.31 2.98 -0.73
CA VAL A 136 15.37 3.73 0.54
C VAL A 136 14.25 4.76 0.51
N PHE A 137 13.39 4.72 1.52
CA PHE A 137 12.35 5.71 1.76
C PHE A 137 12.78 6.59 2.93
N ASP A 138 13.28 7.76 2.58
CA ASP A 138 13.68 8.84 3.49
C ASP A 138 13.15 10.17 2.92
N PRO A 139 11.85 10.47 3.06
CA PRO A 139 11.22 11.58 2.34
C PRO A 139 11.75 12.99 2.72
N LEU A 140 12.62 13.09 3.73
CA LEU A 140 13.28 14.34 4.15
C LEU A 140 14.79 14.34 3.92
N GLY A 141 15.40 13.18 3.68
CA GLY A 141 16.82 13.06 3.41
C GLY A 141 17.21 13.11 1.94
N ASN A 142 18.52 13.01 1.72
CA ASN A 142 19.11 13.13 0.39
C ASN A 142 19.23 11.79 -0.33
N ASP A 143 19.20 10.68 0.42
CA ASP A 143 19.43 9.33 -0.09
C ASP A 143 18.11 8.61 -0.47
N ASN A 144 17.00 9.35 -0.50
CA ASN A 144 15.70 8.82 -0.89
C ASN A 144 15.71 8.34 -2.34
N THR A 145 15.47 7.05 -2.53
CA THR A 145 15.38 6.41 -3.86
C THR A 145 13.99 5.86 -4.15
N LEU A 146 13.10 5.83 -3.15
CA LEU A 146 11.73 5.38 -3.29
C LEU A 146 10.75 6.54 -3.49
N LYS A 147 9.82 6.36 -4.43
CA LYS A 147 8.60 7.14 -4.49
C LYS A 147 7.40 6.27 -4.12
N PHE A 148 6.56 6.74 -3.20
CA PHE A 148 5.40 6.01 -2.70
C PHE A 148 4.15 6.89 -2.78
N ASN A 149 3.28 6.58 -3.75
CA ASN A 149 1.98 7.21 -3.89
C ASN A 149 0.89 6.13 -4.05
N PRO A 150 0.05 5.87 -3.02
CA PRO A 150 -1.04 4.90 -3.15
C PRO A 150 -2.13 5.35 -4.14
N PHE A 151 -2.16 6.63 -4.49
CA PHE A 151 -3.13 7.25 -5.41
C PHE A 151 -2.57 7.46 -6.83
N ASP A 152 -1.45 6.80 -7.16
CA ASP A 152 -0.89 6.76 -8.51
C ASP A 152 -1.88 6.17 -9.50
N LYS A 153 -1.95 6.76 -10.70
CA LYS A 153 -2.88 6.37 -11.77
C LYS A 153 -2.86 4.86 -12.06
N ARG A 154 -1.68 4.23 -12.07
CA ARG A 154 -1.52 2.78 -12.37
C ARG A 154 -2.20 1.88 -11.34
N ILE A 155 -2.31 2.35 -10.10
CA ILE A 155 -3.01 1.65 -9.03
C ILE A 155 -4.51 1.93 -9.18
N VAL A 156 -4.87 3.21 -9.23
CA VAL A 156 -6.26 3.68 -9.13
C VAL A 156 -7.12 3.27 -10.33
N GLU A 157 -6.55 3.19 -11.54
CA GLU A 157 -7.29 2.84 -12.76
C GLU A 157 -7.82 1.40 -12.75
N LYS A 158 -7.21 0.51 -11.96
CA LYS A 158 -7.60 -0.90 -11.81
C LYS A 158 -8.71 -1.09 -10.75
N LEU A 159 -9.11 -0.03 -10.04
CA LEU A 159 -10.02 -0.08 -8.91
C LEU A 159 -11.42 0.41 -9.30
N ASP A 160 -12.44 -0.35 -8.92
CA ASP A 160 -13.82 0.15 -8.88
C ASP A 160 -14.00 1.18 -7.75
N PHE A 161 -15.17 1.83 -7.71
CA PHE A 161 -15.47 2.86 -6.70
C PHE A 161 -15.33 2.36 -5.25
N ASN A 162 -15.83 1.15 -4.95
CA ASN A 162 -15.79 0.59 -3.60
C ASN A 162 -14.35 0.33 -3.14
N ARG A 163 -13.49 -0.15 -4.05
CA ARG A 163 -12.06 -0.34 -3.81
C ARG A 163 -11.32 0.98 -3.68
N LYS A 164 -11.64 1.99 -4.49
CA LYS A 164 -11.10 3.37 -4.33
C LYS A 164 -11.45 3.93 -2.96
N ARG A 165 -12.71 3.83 -2.55
CA ARG A 165 -13.17 4.26 -1.23
C ARG A 165 -12.42 3.54 -0.11
N ARG A 166 -12.33 2.21 -0.17
CA ARG A 166 -11.61 1.41 0.83
C ARG A 166 -10.14 1.84 0.96
N LEU A 167 -9.46 2.04 -0.17
CA LEU A 167 -8.08 2.53 -0.20
C LEU A 167 -7.95 3.90 0.47
N VAL A 168 -8.82 4.85 0.11
CA VAL A 168 -8.84 6.20 0.70
C VAL A 168 -9.13 6.14 2.22
N ASP A 169 -10.05 5.29 2.66
CA ASP A 169 -10.38 5.10 4.06
C ASP A 169 -9.22 4.48 4.85
N GLU A 170 -8.52 3.48 4.29
CA GLU A 170 -7.35 2.84 4.90
C GLU A 170 -6.20 3.85 5.06
N VAL A 171 -5.88 4.60 4.01
CA VAL A 171 -4.86 5.67 4.05
C VAL A 171 -5.26 6.77 5.04
N GLY A 172 -6.54 7.19 5.03
CA GLY A 172 -7.06 8.19 5.97
C GLY A 172 -6.99 7.73 7.43
N ASN A 173 -7.27 6.46 7.70
CA ASN A 173 -7.11 5.89 9.06
C ASN A 173 -5.66 5.94 9.54
N THR A 174 -4.69 5.75 8.65
CA THR A 174 -3.27 5.84 9.00
C THR A 174 -2.83 7.28 9.27
N ILE A 175 -3.27 8.24 8.45
CA ILE A 175 -2.87 9.66 8.59
C ILE A 175 -3.53 10.30 9.81
N PHE A 176 -4.83 10.06 10.00
CA PHE A 176 -5.63 10.68 11.07
C PHE A 176 -5.72 9.80 12.32
N ALA A 177 -4.65 9.04 12.61
CA ALA A 177 -4.57 8.23 13.82
C ALA A 177 -4.51 9.13 15.08
N GLU A 178 -5.26 8.74 16.11
CA GLU A 178 -5.33 9.48 17.37
C GLU A 178 -4.26 9.02 18.35
N ASP A 179 -3.20 9.80 18.52
CA ASP A 179 -2.26 9.55 19.62
C ASP A 179 -2.86 10.08 20.94
N GLY A 180 -3.46 9.17 21.73
CA GLY A 180 -3.75 9.35 23.17
C GLY A 180 -5.19 9.72 23.57
N ALA A 181 -5.50 9.50 24.85
CA ALA A 181 -6.85 9.61 25.45
C ALA A 181 -7.41 11.05 25.62
N ASN A 182 -6.67 12.09 25.21
CA ASN A 182 -6.99 13.50 25.51
C ASN A 182 -7.20 14.38 24.24
N LYS A 183 -7.53 13.79 23.10
CA LYS A 183 -7.92 14.56 21.89
C LYS A 183 -9.43 14.46 21.70
N ASP A 184 -10.04 15.55 21.23
CA ASP A 184 -11.46 15.59 20.88
C ASP A 184 -11.67 14.80 19.57
N PRO A 185 -12.24 13.58 19.64
CA PRO A 185 -12.29 12.67 18.49
C PRO A 185 -13.15 13.21 17.35
N HIS A 186 -14.06 14.14 17.68
CA HIS A 186 -14.97 14.73 16.70
C HIS A 186 -14.21 15.49 15.61
N TRP A 187 -13.28 16.37 15.97
CA TRP A 187 -12.57 17.20 14.99
C TRP A 187 -11.60 16.40 14.13
N THR A 188 -10.93 15.39 14.71
CA THR A 188 -10.08 14.47 13.96
C THR A 188 -10.91 13.69 12.94
N GLN A 189 -12.07 13.19 13.35
CA GLN A 189 -12.98 12.48 12.44
C GLN A 189 -13.51 13.38 11.32
N GLN A 190 -13.88 14.63 11.60
CA GLN A 190 -14.31 15.55 10.53
C GLN A 190 -13.16 15.92 9.60
N ALA A 191 -11.94 16.11 10.11
CA ALA A 191 -10.76 16.35 9.28
C ALA A 191 -10.45 15.14 8.38
N LYS A 192 -10.57 13.92 8.91
CA LYS A 192 -10.48 12.70 8.10
C LYS A 192 -11.57 12.66 7.02
N ASN A 193 -12.81 13.00 7.35
CA ASN A 193 -13.89 13.04 6.34
C ASN A 193 -13.58 14.04 5.22
N LEU A 194 -12.96 15.17 5.55
CA LEU A 194 -12.52 16.16 4.57
C LEU A 194 -11.41 15.60 3.65
N PHE A 195 -10.46 14.84 4.21
CA PHE A 195 -9.44 14.12 3.44
C PHE A 195 -10.08 13.10 2.50
N VAL A 196 -11.00 12.28 3.01
CA VAL A 196 -11.70 11.26 2.23
C VAL A 196 -12.45 11.90 1.07
N PHE A 197 -13.15 13.02 1.32
CA PHE A 197 -13.84 13.75 0.27
C PHE A 197 -12.89 14.21 -0.85
N TYR A 198 -11.79 14.91 -0.51
CA TYR A 198 -10.87 15.43 -1.51
C TYR A 198 -10.16 14.32 -2.29
N ALA A 199 -9.64 13.32 -1.59
CA ALA A 199 -8.98 12.19 -2.23
C ALA A 199 -9.93 11.46 -3.17
N LEU A 200 -11.14 11.11 -2.70
CA LEU A 200 -12.10 10.36 -3.49
C LEU A 200 -12.63 11.17 -4.69
N TYR A 201 -12.82 12.48 -4.52
CA TYR A 201 -13.14 13.38 -5.64
C TYR A 201 -12.06 13.31 -6.73
N ASP A 202 -10.80 13.49 -6.38
CA ASP A 202 -9.69 13.43 -7.34
C ASP A 202 -9.59 12.04 -8.00
N LEU A 203 -9.72 10.95 -7.23
CA LEU A 203 -9.66 9.58 -7.78
C LEU A 203 -10.82 9.27 -8.74
N CYS A 204 -11.98 9.90 -8.57
CA CYS A 204 -13.15 9.69 -9.43
C CYS A 204 -13.14 10.58 -10.68
N VAL A 205 -12.69 11.82 -10.54
CA VAL A 205 -12.66 12.82 -11.62
C VAL A 205 -11.37 12.71 -12.44
N HIS A 206 -10.22 12.67 -11.78
CA HIS A 206 -8.89 12.73 -12.41
C HIS A 206 -8.20 11.36 -12.52
N ASN A 207 -8.74 10.33 -11.85
CA ASN A 207 -8.19 8.97 -11.81
C ASN A 207 -6.76 8.88 -11.23
N THR A 208 -6.36 9.88 -10.46
CA THR A 208 -5.12 9.95 -9.69
C THR A 208 -5.20 11.12 -8.72
N SER A 209 -4.36 11.11 -7.68
CA SER A 209 -4.13 12.27 -6.82
C SER A 209 -2.74 12.13 -6.16
N THR A 210 -2.31 13.16 -5.46
CA THR A 210 -1.10 13.16 -4.64
C THR A 210 -1.42 13.69 -3.24
N PHE A 211 -0.63 13.28 -2.24
CA PHE A 211 -0.82 13.83 -0.89
C PHE A 211 -0.66 15.36 -0.84
N PHE A 212 0.19 15.92 -1.70
CA PHE A 212 0.38 17.36 -1.82
C PHE A 212 -0.88 18.07 -2.34
N GLU A 213 -1.52 17.54 -3.38
CA GLU A 213 -2.77 18.10 -3.92
C GLU A 213 -3.90 18.06 -2.89
N ILE A 214 -4.04 16.92 -2.20
CA ILE A 214 -5.04 16.73 -1.14
C ILE A 214 -4.75 17.68 0.03
N ALA A 215 -3.50 17.80 0.48
CA ALA A 215 -3.09 18.72 1.54
C ALA A 215 -3.39 20.19 1.18
N SER A 216 -3.20 20.56 -0.09
CA SER A 216 -3.39 21.93 -0.59
C SER A 216 -4.85 22.25 -0.93
N ALA A 217 -5.74 21.26 -1.00
CA ALA A 217 -7.11 21.44 -1.44
C ALA A 217 -7.90 22.50 -0.63
N PRO A 218 -7.83 22.56 0.72
CA PRO A 218 -8.58 23.57 1.49
C PRO A 218 -8.14 25.03 1.27
N ILE A 219 -6.98 25.25 0.65
CA ILE A 219 -6.39 26.58 0.36
C ILE A 219 -6.25 26.84 -1.16
N LYS A 220 -6.76 25.93 -1.99
CA LYS A 220 -6.69 26.01 -3.45
C LYS A 220 -7.50 27.21 -3.96
N ASN A 221 -7.02 27.84 -5.02
CA ASN A 221 -7.82 28.82 -5.74
C ASN A 221 -8.89 28.11 -6.58
N TYR A 222 -10.14 28.17 -6.13
CA TYR A 222 -11.29 27.55 -6.80
C TYR A 222 -11.92 28.41 -7.91
N VAL A 223 -11.53 29.68 -8.06
CA VAL A 223 -12.06 30.59 -9.12
C VAL A 223 -12.00 29.97 -10.52
N PRO A 224 -10.86 29.40 -10.99
CA PRO A 224 -10.79 28.80 -12.32
C PRO A 224 -11.58 27.50 -12.45
N LEU A 225 -12.00 26.89 -11.33
CA LEU A 225 -12.73 25.63 -11.32
C LEU A 225 -14.25 25.81 -11.37
N ILE A 226 -14.76 27.04 -11.17
CA ILE A 226 -16.18 27.34 -11.37
C ILE A 226 -16.44 27.42 -12.88
N ASN A 227 -17.26 26.49 -13.37
CA ASN A 227 -17.46 26.34 -14.81
C ASN A 227 -18.31 27.50 -15.36
N PRO A 228 -17.94 28.14 -16.48
CA PRO A 228 -18.75 29.18 -17.12
C PRO A 228 -20.17 28.76 -17.52
N GLN A 229 -20.46 27.48 -17.70
CA GLN A 229 -21.81 26.99 -17.99
C GLN A 229 -22.66 26.81 -16.72
N SER A 230 -22.01 26.73 -15.55
CA SER A 230 -22.65 26.53 -14.25
C SER A 230 -23.42 27.76 -13.80
N ARG A 231 -24.58 27.57 -13.18
CA ARG A 231 -25.33 28.66 -12.54
C ARG A 231 -24.51 29.40 -11.48
N PHE A 232 -23.57 28.70 -10.82
CA PHE A 232 -22.67 29.28 -9.82
C PHE A 232 -21.69 30.29 -10.44
N TYR A 233 -21.49 30.28 -11.75
CA TYR A 233 -20.72 31.32 -12.43
C TYR A 233 -21.36 32.70 -12.29
N THR A 234 -22.70 32.75 -12.27
CA THR A 234 -23.46 33.99 -12.05
C THR A 234 -23.41 34.47 -10.61
N GLU A 235 -23.13 33.58 -9.65
CA GLU A 235 -22.87 33.93 -8.25
C GLU A 235 -21.43 34.41 -8.05
N LEU A 236 -20.48 33.96 -8.89
CA LEU A 236 -19.09 34.37 -8.86
C LEU A 236 -18.84 35.73 -9.52
N TYR A 237 -19.34 35.92 -10.75
CA TYR A 237 -19.11 37.13 -11.55
C TYR A 237 -20.40 37.93 -11.76
N GLU A 238 -20.26 39.26 -11.87
CA GLU A 238 -21.31 40.08 -12.47
C GLU A 238 -21.43 39.69 -13.95
N CYS A 239 -22.53 39.04 -14.34
CA CYS A 239 -22.74 38.60 -15.72
C CYS A 239 -23.48 39.67 -16.55
N GLN A 240 -23.25 39.67 -17.85
CA GLN A 240 -24.00 40.50 -18.79
C GLN A 240 -25.46 40.03 -18.81
N SER A 241 -26.39 40.99 -18.83
CA SER A 241 -27.83 40.75 -18.75
C SER A 241 -28.55 41.38 -19.94
N SER A 242 -29.58 40.69 -20.41
CA SER A 242 -30.58 41.14 -21.39
C SER A 242 -31.97 41.13 -20.74
N ASP A 243 -32.99 41.64 -21.42
CA ASP A 243 -34.37 41.70 -20.90
C ASP A 243 -34.92 40.33 -20.46
N ASN A 244 -34.39 39.23 -21.01
CA ASN A 244 -34.81 37.86 -20.73
C ASN A 244 -33.81 37.06 -19.85
N GLY A 245 -32.90 37.73 -19.14
CA GLY A 245 -31.94 37.11 -18.22
C GLY A 245 -30.48 37.24 -18.63
N PHE A 246 -29.60 36.37 -18.13
CA PHE A 246 -28.16 36.45 -18.41
C PHE A 246 -27.83 36.05 -19.85
N ILE A 247 -26.92 36.79 -20.47
CA ILE A 247 -26.40 36.48 -21.81
C ILE A 247 -25.50 35.25 -21.72
N LYS A 248 -25.77 34.27 -22.59
CA LYS A 248 -24.97 33.06 -22.75
C LYS A 248 -24.44 32.96 -24.18
N GLU A 249 -23.14 32.75 -24.34
CA GLU A 249 -22.52 32.40 -25.61
C GLU A 249 -22.11 30.93 -25.59
N ASN A 250 -22.56 30.12 -26.55
CA ASN A 250 -22.29 28.67 -26.59
C ASN A 250 -22.60 27.97 -25.25
N GLY A 251 -23.70 28.38 -24.59
CA GLY A 251 -24.13 27.85 -23.28
C GLY A 251 -23.34 28.38 -22.07
N ARG A 252 -22.32 29.22 -22.26
CA ARG A 252 -21.48 29.78 -21.18
C ARG A 252 -21.96 31.17 -20.79
N TYR A 253 -22.12 31.42 -19.50
CA TYR A 253 -22.43 32.74 -18.96
C TYR A 253 -21.28 33.72 -19.23
N MET A 254 -21.63 34.92 -19.70
CA MET A 254 -20.66 35.96 -20.03
C MET A 254 -20.48 36.92 -18.86
N ALA A 255 -19.29 36.96 -18.26
CA ALA A 255 -18.94 37.94 -17.23
C ALA A 255 -18.81 39.34 -17.83
N LYS A 256 -19.25 40.37 -17.09
CA LYS A 256 -18.91 41.77 -17.36
C LYS A 256 -17.40 41.95 -17.18
N VAL A 257 -16.79 42.65 -18.12
CA VAL A 257 -15.36 42.92 -18.14
C VAL A 257 -15.17 44.43 -17.93
N GLU A 258 -14.45 44.79 -16.87
CA GLU A 258 -14.03 46.17 -16.61
C GLU A 258 -12.50 46.20 -16.69
N ASN A 259 -11.93 47.08 -17.51
CA ASN A 259 -10.47 47.20 -17.73
C ASN A 259 -9.76 45.89 -18.10
N GLY A 260 -10.43 45.00 -18.84
CA GLY A 260 -9.87 43.70 -19.25
C GLY A 260 -9.94 42.60 -18.19
N VAL A 261 -10.48 42.88 -17.00
CA VAL A 261 -10.64 41.90 -15.91
C VAL A 261 -12.12 41.58 -15.71
N LYS A 262 -12.45 40.29 -15.51
CA LYS A 262 -13.81 39.86 -15.18
C LYS A 262 -14.19 40.39 -13.81
N LYS A 263 -15.33 41.08 -13.73
CA LYS A 263 -15.79 41.71 -12.48
C LYS A 263 -16.40 40.68 -11.54
N MET A 264 -15.63 40.28 -10.52
CA MET A 264 -16.06 39.36 -9.48
C MET A 264 -16.96 40.07 -8.47
N LYS A 265 -18.01 39.40 -8.00
CA LYS A 265 -18.89 39.96 -6.96
C LYS A 265 -18.14 40.08 -5.62
N PRO A 266 -18.44 41.10 -4.79
CA PRO A 266 -17.78 41.27 -3.50
C PRO A 266 -18.18 40.15 -2.52
N ASN A 267 -17.25 39.77 -1.64
CA ASN A 267 -17.46 38.80 -0.55
C ASN A 267 -17.98 37.41 -0.97
N VAL A 268 -17.71 36.99 -2.21
CA VAL A 268 -18.09 35.65 -2.67
C VAL A 268 -17.23 34.59 -1.98
N ASN A 269 -17.88 33.62 -1.34
CA ASN A 269 -17.21 32.41 -0.88
C ASN A 269 -17.07 31.43 -2.06
N VAL A 270 -15.93 31.50 -2.75
CA VAL A 270 -15.68 30.72 -3.99
C VAL A 270 -15.58 29.22 -3.71
N GLU A 271 -15.00 28.83 -2.57
CA GLU A 271 -14.90 27.43 -2.16
C GLU A 271 -16.29 26.82 -1.92
N LEU A 272 -17.18 27.58 -1.27
CA LEU A 272 -18.59 27.21 -1.09
C LEU A 272 -19.29 26.99 -2.43
N LEU A 273 -19.08 27.88 -3.40
CA LEU A 273 -19.63 27.73 -4.76
C LEU A 273 -19.10 26.47 -5.44
N TRP A 274 -17.82 26.14 -5.23
CA TRP A 274 -17.23 24.92 -5.78
C TRP A 274 -17.83 23.66 -5.15
N TYR A 275 -18.01 23.62 -3.83
CA TYR A 275 -18.71 22.50 -3.18
C TYR A 275 -20.13 22.30 -3.70
N LYS A 276 -20.90 23.40 -3.89
CA LYS A 276 -22.24 23.32 -4.50
C LYS A 276 -22.18 22.80 -5.94
N GLN A 277 -21.20 23.24 -6.73
CA GLN A 277 -20.99 22.75 -8.09
C GLN A 277 -20.70 21.24 -8.11
N VAL A 278 -19.86 20.74 -7.21
CA VAL A 278 -19.56 19.31 -7.07
C VAL A 278 -20.80 18.53 -6.60
N ALA A 279 -21.57 19.06 -5.63
CA ALA A 279 -22.78 18.42 -5.12
C ALA A 279 -23.87 18.26 -6.21
N GLU A 280 -24.00 19.25 -7.08
CA GLU A 280 -24.92 19.21 -8.22
C GLU A 280 -24.34 18.46 -9.42
N GLN A 281 -23.05 18.12 -9.36
CA GLN A 281 -22.28 17.49 -10.44
C GLN A 281 -22.32 18.29 -11.74
N VAL A 282 -22.30 19.62 -11.63
CA VAL A 282 -22.44 20.53 -12.77
C VAL A 282 -21.07 20.86 -13.31
N HIS A 283 -20.77 20.34 -14.51
CA HIS A 283 -19.64 20.78 -15.34
C HIS A 283 -18.23 20.70 -14.68
N THR A 284 -17.92 19.61 -13.98
CA THR A 284 -16.59 19.41 -13.36
C THR A 284 -15.48 19.14 -14.38
N ASP A 285 -15.81 18.72 -15.62
CA ASP A 285 -14.85 18.58 -16.73
C ASP A 285 -15.57 18.68 -18.10
N PRO A 286 -15.45 19.80 -18.85
CA PRO A 286 -16.15 20.04 -20.12
C PRO A 286 -15.97 18.96 -21.20
N GLU A 287 -14.83 18.25 -21.18
CA GLU A 287 -14.44 17.27 -22.20
C GLU A 287 -14.79 15.82 -21.80
N ASN A 288 -15.32 15.63 -20.60
CA ASN A 288 -15.57 14.31 -20.04
C ASN A 288 -17.05 13.96 -20.07
N PRO A 289 -17.44 12.77 -20.59
CA PRO A 289 -18.82 12.28 -20.50
C PRO A 289 -19.31 12.12 -19.06
N LYS A 290 -18.42 12.26 -18.05
CA LYS A 290 -18.78 12.43 -16.64
C LYS A 290 -19.44 13.75 -16.24
N ASN A 291 -19.63 14.65 -17.19
CA ASN A 291 -20.43 15.85 -16.98
C ASN A 291 -21.92 15.52 -17.00
N TYR A 292 -22.55 15.63 -15.83
CA TYR A 292 -23.99 15.77 -15.73
C TYR A 292 -24.33 17.26 -15.93
N ASP A 293 -25.29 17.57 -16.82
CA ASP A 293 -25.66 18.95 -17.19
C ASP A 293 -26.69 19.57 -16.23
N GLY A 294 -27.04 18.86 -15.17
CA GLY A 294 -27.98 19.34 -14.18
C GLY A 294 -29.43 19.28 -14.62
N SER A 295 -29.83 18.32 -15.47
CA SER A 295 -31.25 17.94 -15.66
C SER A 295 -31.86 17.37 -14.36
N VAL A 296 -32.07 18.25 -13.37
CA VAL A 296 -32.78 18.10 -12.09
C VAL A 296 -32.30 16.97 -11.16
N ASN A 297 -32.46 17.19 -9.86
CA ASN A 297 -32.19 16.28 -8.73
C ASN A 297 -33.03 14.98 -8.73
N HIS A 298 -33.31 14.40 -9.88
CA HIS A 298 -33.93 13.10 -10.01
C HIS A 298 -32.82 12.09 -10.27
N LEU A 299 -32.08 11.78 -9.21
CA LEU A 299 -31.39 10.49 -9.16
C LEU A 299 -32.50 9.45 -9.28
N GLU A 300 -32.77 8.98 -10.49
CA GLU A 300 -33.75 7.94 -10.75
C GLU A 300 -33.41 6.78 -9.82
N LYS A 301 -34.42 6.27 -9.11
CA LYS A 301 -34.24 5.14 -8.23
C LYS A 301 -34.78 3.90 -8.91
N ASP A 302 -34.09 2.78 -8.75
CA ASP A 302 -34.64 1.48 -9.11
C ASP A 302 -35.82 1.13 -8.18
N ASP A 303 -36.49 0.01 -8.47
CA ASP A 303 -37.61 -0.48 -7.67
C ASP A 303 -37.23 -0.80 -6.21
N GLN A 304 -35.93 -0.84 -5.89
CA GLN A 304 -35.38 -1.10 -4.56
C GLN A 304 -34.99 0.20 -3.84
N GLY A 305 -35.18 1.37 -4.48
CA GLY A 305 -34.85 2.68 -3.93
C GLY A 305 -33.37 3.07 -4.07
N ASN A 306 -32.56 2.27 -4.77
CA ASN A 306 -31.16 2.56 -5.04
C ASN A 306 -31.05 3.53 -6.21
N ILE A 307 -30.07 4.42 -6.16
CA ILE A 307 -29.82 5.38 -7.24
C ILE A 307 -29.30 4.64 -8.47
N ILE A 308 -29.96 4.83 -9.60
CA ILE A 308 -29.54 4.30 -10.90
C ILE A 308 -28.33 5.11 -11.36
N MET A 309 -27.15 4.47 -11.29
CA MET A 309 -25.90 5.07 -11.73
C MET A 309 -25.82 5.04 -13.26
N LYS A 310 -25.83 6.20 -13.90
CA LYS A 310 -25.56 6.34 -15.34
C LYS A 310 -24.06 6.54 -15.58
N GLU A 311 -23.59 6.09 -16.74
CA GLU A 311 -22.23 6.37 -17.17
C GLU A 311 -21.99 7.88 -17.14
N GLY A 312 -20.93 8.26 -16.45
CA GLY A 312 -20.63 9.67 -16.24
C GLY A 312 -21.03 10.25 -14.87
N MET A 313 -21.90 9.60 -14.11
CA MET A 313 -22.32 10.14 -12.81
C MET A 313 -21.20 10.06 -11.76
N LEU A 314 -20.99 11.15 -11.03
CA LEU A 314 -20.17 11.17 -9.83
C LEU A 314 -20.97 10.44 -8.74
N ASP A 315 -20.26 9.62 -7.96
CA ASP A 315 -20.91 8.81 -6.95
C ASP A 315 -21.72 9.68 -5.96
N PRO A 316 -22.97 9.30 -5.64
CA PRO A 316 -23.82 10.01 -4.70
C PRO A 316 -23.15 10.26 -3.34
N ILE A 317 -22.24 9.39 -2.90
CA ILE A 317 -21.48 9.58 -1.66
C ILE A 317 -20.63 10.86 -1.74
N ILE A 318 -19.90 11.07 -2.84
CA ILE A 318 -19.06 12.26 -3.02
C ILE A 318 -19.95 13.51 -3.09
N ARG A 319 -21.07 13.44 -3.81
CA ARG A 319 -22.02 14.54 -3.94
C ARG A 319 -22.67 14.91 -2.61
N ASN A 320 -23.02 13.92 -1.80
CA ASN A 320 -23.58 14.11 -0.47
C ASN A 320 -22.56 14.74 0.49
N GLU A 321 -21.30 14.31 0.45
CA GLU A 321 -20.22 14.93 1.22
C GLU A 321 -19.97 16.38 0.76
N ALA A 322 -19.93 16.65 -0.56
CA ALA A 322 -19.83 18.01 -1.08
C ALA A 322 -20.99 18.91 -0.58
N ASN A 323 -22.23 18.39 -0.59
CA ASN A 323 -23.40 19.10 -0.07
C ASN A 323 -23.32 19.34 1.44
N LYS A 324 -22.73 18.40 2.20
CA LYS A 324 -22.46 18.57 3.63
C LYS A 324 -21.45 19.70 3.86
N TRP A 325 -20.34 19.71 3.13
CA TRP A 325 -19.35 20.80 3.21
C TRP A 325 -19.93 22.14 2.78
N ALA A 326 -20.80 22.15 1.77
CA ALA A 326 -21.50 23.36 1.33
C ALA A 326 -22.53 23.91 2.35
N LYS A 327 -22.88 23.13 3.37
CA LYS A 327 -23.83 23.54 4.42
C LYS A 327 -23.16 23.67 5.79
N ALA A 328 -21.86 23.42 5.88
CA ALA A 328 -21.12 23.49 7.13
C ALA A 328 -21.12 24.93 7.66
N ASN A 329 -21.17 25.08 8.98
CA ASN A 329 -21.03 26.39 9.62
C ASN A 329 -19.61 26.93 9.42
N ASP A 330 -19.46 28.21 9.06
CA ASP A 330 -18.13 28.80 8.78
C ASP A 330 -17.12 28.64 9.93
N LYS A 331 -17.56 28.81 11.19
CA LYS A 331 -16.68 28.67 12.35
C LYS A 331 -16.27 27.22 12.59
N GLU A 332 -17.23 26.31 12.47
CA GLU A 332 -16.99 24.88 12.60
C GLU A 332 -16.04 24.38 11.49
N PHE A 333 -16.28 24.81 10.26
CA PHE A 333 -15.47 24.44 9.11
C PHE A 333 -14.04 24.97 9.21
N ALA A 334 -13.85 26.19 9.72
CA ALA A 334 -12.52 26.72 10.03
C ALA A 334 -11.78 25.85 11.07
N SER A 335 -12.45 25.38 12.11
CA SER A 335 -11.87 24.44 13.10
C SER A 335 -11.46 23.12 12.46
N ILE A 336 -12.32 22.56 11.59
CA ILE A 336 -12.02 21.32 10.86
C ILE A 336 -10.78 21.49 9.98
N LYS A 337 -10.67 22.60 9.23
CA LYS A 337 -9.50 22.91 8.40
C LYS A 337 -8.22 23.08 9.21
N SER A 338 -8.31 23.65 10.41
CA SER A 338 -7.16 23.78 11.30
C SER A 338 -6.61 22.41 11.71
N VAL A 339 -7.49 21.48 12.13
CA VAL A 339 -7.10 20.11 12.46
C VAL A 339 -6.59 19.36 11.24
N TYR A 340 -7.25 19.52 10.09
CA TYR A 340 -6.82 18.95 8.81
C TYR A 340 -5.39 19.38 8.44
N SER A 341 -5.13 20.69 8.48
CA SER A 341 -3.82 21.26 8.15
C SER A 341 -2.73 20.69 9.05
N ARG A 342 -2.99 20.53 10.36
CA ARG A 342 -2.05 19.92 11.31
C ARG A 342 -1.61 18.51 10.90
N PHE A 343 -2.53 17.66 10.45
CA PHE A 343 -2.19 16.30 9.99
C PHE A 343 -1.52 16.30 8.61
N MET A 344 -1.96 17.17 7.71
CA MET A 344 -1.50 17.18 6.33
C MET A 344 -0.22 18.00 6.10
N GLN A 345 0.24 18.76 7.10
CA GLN A 345 1.35 19.71 6.98
C GLN A 345 2.62 19.08 6.39
N VAL A 346 2.96 17.85 6.79
CA VAL A 346 4.17 17.16 6.30
C VAL A 346 4.17 17.01 4.78
N PHE A 347 3.00 16.81 4.16
CA PHE A 347 2.85 16.62 2.73
C PHE A 347 2.94 17.92 1.92
N THR A 348 3.03 19.08 2.59
CA THR A 348 3.25 20.37 1.92
C THR A 348 4.72 20.66 1.64
N SER A 349 5.65 19.90 2.25
CA SER A 349 7.09 19.99 1.98
C SER A 349 7.41 19.53 0.56
N TYR A 350 8.29 20.27 -0.14
CA TYR A 350 8.74 19.89 -1.49
C TYR A 350 9.49 18.55 -1.52
N GLN A 351 10.25 18.23 -0.47
CA GLN A 351 10.97 16.96 -0.39
C GLN A 351 9.99 15.79 -0.29
N VAL A 352 9.00 15.91 0.62
CA VAL A 352 7.95 14.90 0.82
C VAL A 352 7.09 14.78 -0.43
N LYS A 353 6.74 15.91 -1.07
CA LYS A 353 6.05 15.92 -2.36
C LYS A 353 6.80 15.10 -3.40
N SER A 354 8.12 15.31 -3.56
CA SER A 354 8.92 14.56 -4.53
C SER A 354 8.99 13.06 -4.22
N ALA A 355 8.94 12.68 -2.94
CA ALA A 355 8.92 11.28 -2.50
C ALA A 355 7.53 10.63 -2.61
N THR A 356 6.47 11.40 -2.84
CA THR A 356 5.07 10.92 -2.82
C THR A 356 4.24 11.35 -4.05
N ASP A 357 4.89 11.86 -5.09
CA ASP A 357 4.22 12.30 -6.33
C ASP A 357 3.86 11.14 -7.27
N SER A 358 4.50 9.99 -7.11
CA SER A 358 4.38 8.83 -8.00
C SER A 358 4.78 7.54 -7.27
N MET A 359 4.59 6.40 -7.92
CA MET A 359 4.89 5.09 -7.35
C MET A 359 6.10 4.42 -8.04
N SER A 360 7.10 3.97 -7.27
CA SER A 360 8.28 3.29 -7.83
C SER A 360 8.05 1.82 -8.22
N PHE A 361 6.98 1.18 -7.75
CA PHE A 361 6.68 -0.25 -7.95
C PHE A 361 5.18 -0.53 -7.89
N GLU A 362 4.70 -1.64 -8.45
CA GLU A 362 3.34 -2.14 -8.20
C GLU A 362 3.31 -3.09 -7.00
N TYR A 363 2.19 -3.18 -6.27
CA TYR A 363 2.11 -4.05 -5.09
C TYR A 363 2.39 -5.53 -5.41
N GLU A 364 2.07 -5.95 -6.63
CA GLU A 364 2.35 -7.27 -7.19
C GLU A 364 3.86 -7.53 -7.35
N ASP A 365 4.66 -6.49 -7.58
CA ASP A 365 6.13 -6.62 -7.71
C ASP A 365 6.75 -7.11 -6.40
N LEU A 366 6.17 -6.78 -5.24
CA LEU A 366 6.65 -7.31 -3.96
C LEU A 366 6.48 -8.83 -3.84
N ARG A 367 5.60 -9.44 -4.66
CA ARG A 367 5.39 -10.89 -4.70
C ARG A 367 6.21 -11.59 -5.79
N ALA A 368 6.42 -10.91 -6.92
CA ALA A 368 7.05 -11.48 -8.11
C ALA A 368 8.56 -11.21 -8.17
N ASP A 369 8.98 -10.01 -7.77
CA ASP A 369 10.37 -9.58 -7.77
C ASP A 369 11.01 -9.74 -6.38
N ASN A 370 12.33 -9.61 -6.34
CA ASN A 370 13.10 -9.48 -5.11
C ASN A 370 13.38 -7.99 -4.85
N ILE A 371 12.55 -7.35 -4.02
CA ILE A 371 12.63 -5.92 -3.70
C ILE A 371 12.88 -5.74 -2.21
N SER A 372 13.88 -4.98 -1.83
CA SER A 372 14.13 -4.59 -0.44
C SER A 372 13.91 -3.10 -0.27
N LEU A 373 12.93 -2.75 0.55
CA LEU A 373 12.58 -1.39 0.90
C LEU A 373 13.03 -1.13 2.34
N TYR A 374 13.88 -0.15 2.53
CA TYR A 374 14.29 0.35 3.85
C TYR A 374 13.59 1.69 4.10
N SER A 375 12.78 1.77 5.14
CA SER A 375 12.16 3.02 5.58
C SER A 375 12.99 3.58 6.71
N GLU A 376 13.67 4.68 6.42
CA GLU A 376 14.53 5.37 7.37
C GLU A 376 13.82 6.61 7.91
N VAL A 377 14.04 6.90 9.19
CA VAL A 377 13.59 8.14 9.82
C VAL A 377 14.81 8.75 10.48
N PRO A 378 15.59 9.58 9.76
CA PRO A 378 16.82 10.11 10.32
C PRO A 378 16.52 10.85 11.62
N ASN A 379 17.16 10.43 12.72
CA ASN A 379 17.29 11.27 13.91
C ASN A 379 18.21 12.43 13.53
N ARG A 380 17.64 13.57 13.12
CA ARG A 380 18.39 14.82 12.96
C ARG A 380 18.06 15.77 14.10
#